data_AF-A0A9D7C5X2-F1
#
_entry.id   AF-A0A9D7C5X2-F1
#
_cell.length_a   1.000
_cell.length_b   1.000
_cell.length_c   1.000
_cell.angle_alpha   90.00
_cell.angle_beta   90.00
_cell.angle_gamma   90.00
#
_symmetry.space_group_name_H-M   'P 1'
#
loop_
_entity.id
_entity.type
_entity.pdbx_description
1 polymer ?
#
loop_
_entity_poly.entity_id
_entity_poly.type
_entity_poly.pdbx_seq_one_letter_code
_entity_poly.pdbx_strand_id
1 'polypeptide(L)'
;MSEQIVGIGSRVQHPKFGLGVVTGVRLTTYLITFMEAGLHEVNQFDTQLEIIEAVEVSSELETFSDVEKSLLGILRKWADLQEVIPLGDRWTGGTIILKPGDPKAQPKEIPIDAFFHKIVMLRDRLRVLEQQINSHAALKDEDKVNLQQYITRIYGTLTTFNVLFKNKDHQFVGEKGKQD
;
A
#
# COMPACT_ATOMS: atom_id res chain seq x y z
N MET A 1 -0.61 -5.40 -25.93
CA MET A 1 0.52 -6.25 -25.51
C MET A 1 1.12 -5.60 -24.29
N SER A 2 1.49 -6.40 -23.29
CA SER A 2 1.86 -5.96 -21.94
C SER A 2 2.87 -4.82 -21.95
N GLU A 3 2.49 -3.71 -21.32
CA GLU A 3 3.34 -2.57 -20.97
C GLU A 3 4.40 -3.04 -19.97
N GLN A 4 5.43 -3.71 -20.48
CA GLN A 4 6.51 -4.24 -19.67
C GLN A 4 7.59 -3.16 -19.56
N ILE A 5 7.63 -2.50 -18.41
CA ILE A 5 8.76 -1.64 -18.06
C ILE A 5 9.99 -2.53 -17.91
N VAL A 6 11.10 -2.15 -18.57
CA VAL A 6 12.34 -2.93 -18.62
C VAL A 6 13.48 -2.22 -17.88
N GLY A 7 14.38 -3.02 -17.31
CA GLY A 7 15.50 -2.54 -16.50
C GLY A 7 16.72 -2.07 -17.32
N ILE A 8 17.71 -1.53 -16.61
CA ILE A 8 19.02 -1.16 -17.18
C ILE A 8 19.70 -2.42 -17.74
N GLY A 9 20.35 -2.28 -18.90
CA GLY A 9 20.95 -3.39 -19.64
C GLY A 9 20.03 -4.00 -20.71
N SER A 10 18.75 -3.63 -20.73
CA SER A 10 17.81 -4.10 -21.75
C SER A 10 18.20 -3.62 -23.15
N ARG A 11 18.11 -4.49 -24.14
CA ARG A 11 18.41 -4.17 -25.55
C ARG A 11 17.13 -3.82 -26.27
N VAL A 12 17.16 -2.70 -26.97
CA VAL A 12 15.99 -2.12 -27.64
C VAL A 12 16.33 -1.70 -29.07
N GLN A 13 15.32 -1.58 -29.90
CA GLN A 13 15.40 -1.05 -31.24
C GLN A 13 14.38 0.05 -31.43
N HIS A 14 14.84 1.16 -32.02
CA HIS A 14 13.97 2.27 -32.37
C HIS A 14 14.12 2.57 -33.87
N PRO A 15 13.04 2.67 -34.66
CA PRO A 15 13.08 2.90 -36.11
C PRO A 15 13.94 4.10 -36.53
N LYS A 16 13.97 5.16 -35.70
CA LYS A 16 14.73 6.38 -35.96
C LYS A 16 16.21 6.32 -35.52
N PHE A 17 16.53 5.55 -34.48
CA PHE A 17 17.82 5.63 -33.80
C PHE A 17 18.62 4.32 -33.87
N GLY A 18 18.02 3.26 -34.40
CA GLY A 18 18.63 1.95 -34.55
C GLY A 18 18.63 1.16 -33.23
N LEU A 19 19.64 0.30 -33.09
CA LEU A 19 19.83 -0.55 -31.92
C LEU A 19 20.45 0.24 -30.77
N GLY A 20 19.91 0.05 -29.56
CA GLY A 20 20.40 0.70 -28.36
C GLY A 20 20.28 -0.17 -27.12
N VAL A 21 20.93 0.30 -26.06
CA VAL A 21 20.90 -0.32 -24.72
C VAL A 21 20.34 0.68 -23.72
N VAL A 22 19.41 0.23 -22.88
CA VAL A 22 18.88 1.03 -21.78
C VAL A 22 20.00 1.19 -20.73
N THR A 23 20.42 2.43 -20.54
CA THR A 23 21.47 2.83 -19.60
C THR A 23 20.93 3.50 -18.34
N GLY A 24 19.64 3.88 -18.34
CA GLY A 24 18.95 4.42 -17.18
C GLY A 24 17.44 4.38 -17.36
N VAL A 25 16.70 4.21 -16.27
CA VAL A 25 15.24 4.19 -16.24
C VAL A 25 14.77 5.37 -15.39
N ARG A 26 13.98 6.28 -15.96
CA ARG A 26 13.34 7.41 -15.25
C ARG A 26 11.86 7.07 -15.02
N LEU A 27 11.05 8.02 -14.53
CA LEU A 27 9.62 7.77 -14.28
C LEU A 27 8.80 7.52 -15.54
N THR A 28 9.10 8.24 -16.62
CA THR A 28 8.31 8.21 -17.88
C THR A 28 9.17 8.03 -19.12
N THR A 29 10.50 8.01 -18.96
CA THR A 29 11.47 7.91 -20.06
C THR A 29 12.56 6.88 -19.76
N TYR A 30 13.18 6.36 -20.81
CA TYR A 30 14.42 5.61 -20.78
C TYR A 30 15.56 6.48 -21.30
N LEU A 31 16.72 6.36 -20.65
CA LEU A 31 17.99 6.83 -21.21
C LEU A 31 18.61 5.68 -22.00
N ILE A 32 18.58 5.76 -23.32
CA ILE A 32 19.05 4.72 -24.23
C ILE A 32 20.29 5.23 -24.95
N THR A 33 21.38 4.46 -24.89
CA THR A 33 22.55 4.71 -25.72
C THR A 33 22.42 3.87 -26.99
N PHE A 34 22.19 4.54 -28.12
CA PHE A 34 22.13 3.95 -29.45
C PHE A 34 23.53 3.87 -30.07
N MET A 35 23.80 2.80 -30.83
CA MET A 35 25.14 2.55 -31.38
C MET A 35 25.63 3.68 -32.30
N GLU A 36 24.74 4.25 -33.11
CA GLU A 36 25.10 5.31 -34.07
C GLU A 36 24.64 6.71 -33.62
N ALA A 37 23.49 6.80 -32.93
CA ALA A 37 22.89 8.08 -32.54
C ALA A 37 23.36 8.58 -31.16
N GLY A 38 24.06 7.75 -30.37
CA GLY A 38 24.50 8.12 -29.03
C GLY A 38 23.36 8.13 -28.01
N LEU A 39 23.50 8.91 -26.93
CA LEU A 39 22.55 8.93 -25.83
C LEU A 39 21.29 9.73 -26.17
N HIS A 40 20.13 9.09 -26.04
CA HIS A 40 18.82 9.69 -26.26
C HIS A 40 17.85 9.34 -25.14
N GLU A 41 16.96 10.29 -24.84
CA GLU A 41 15.85 10.11 -23.92
C GLU A 41 14.58 9.76 -24.73
N VAL A 42 14.01 8.58 -24.47
CA VAL A 42 12.85 8.05 -25.19
C VAL A 42 11.73 7.76 -24.21
N ASN A 43 10.48 8.07 -24.56
CA ASN A 43 9.34 7.81 -23.69
C ASN A 43 9.13 6.29 -23.53
N GLN A 44 8.83 5.84 -22.31
CA GLN A 44 8.60 4.41 -22.02
C GLN A 44 7.34 3.86 -22.72
N PHE A 45 6.41 4.74 -23.08
CA PHE A 45 5.18 4.43 -23.80
C PHE A 45 5.28 4.70 -25.30
N ASP A 46 6.49 4.93 -25.83
CA ASP A 46 6.68 5.09 -27.27
C ASP A 46 6.39 3.76 -27.98
N THR A 47 5.34 3.74 -28.80
CA THR A 47 4.90 2.54 -29.55
C THR A 47 5.88 2.12 -30.64
N GLN A 48 6.84 2.98 -30.98
CA GLN A 48 7.91 2.68 -31.93
C GLN A 48 9.11 2.00 -31.27
N LEU A 49 9.18 1.95 -29.94
CA LEU A 49 10.28 1.31 -29.22
C LEU A 49 10.03 -0.20 -29.09
N GLU A 50 10.85 -1.00 -29.76
CA GLU A 50 10.80 -2.47 -29.69
C GLU A 50 11.83 -3.00 -28.69
N ILE A 51 11.40 -3.90 -27.81
CA ILE A 51 12.26 -4.54 -26.81
C ILE A 51 12.76 -5.86 -27.39
N ILE A 52 14.07 -5.97 -27.60
CA ILE A 52 14.72 -7.18 -28.11
C ILE A 52 15.05 -8.13 -26.96
N GLU A 53 15.64 -7.60 -25.89
CA GLU A 53 16.07 -8.37 -24.71
C GLU A 53 15.71 -7.57 -23.46
N ALA A 54 14.81 -8.12 -22.65
CA ALA A 54 14.35 -7.49 -21.42
C ALA A 54 15.18 -7.96 -20.23
N VAL A 55 15.76 -7.02 -19.51
CA VAL A 55 16.28 -7.23 -18.16
C VAL A 55 15.19 -6.83 -17.17
N GLU A 56 15.00 -7.61 -16.11
CA GLU A 56 14.05 -7.25 -15.06
C GLU A 56 14.45 -5.92 -14.39
N VAL A 57 13.46 -5.09 -14.07
CA VAL A 57 13.69 -3.84 -13.35
C VAL A 57 14.21 -4.19 -11.95
N SER A 58 15.49 -3.97 -11.70
CA SER A 58 16.01 -3.97 -10.35
C SER A 58 15.29 -2.87 -9.57
N SER A 59 14.79 -3.18 -8.37
CA SER A 59 13.99 -2.31 -7.50
C SER A 59 14.66 -0.99 -7.09
N GLU A 60 15.92 -0.79 -7.51
CA GLU A 60 16.66 0.44 -7.41
C GLU A 60 16.37 1.29 -8.64
N LEU A 61 15.21 1.95 -8.64
CA LEU A 61 15.02 3.16 -9.43
C LEU A 61 16.11 4.14 -8.98
N GLU A 62 17.20 4.23 -9.72
CA GLU A 62 18.21 5.28 -9.54
C GLU A 62 17.62 6.62 -10.02
N THR A 63 16.75 7.17 -9.19
CA THR A 63 16.29 8.54 -9.32
C THR A 63 17.43 9.47 -8.90
N PHE A 64 18.03 10.21 -9.84
CA PHE A 64 19.08 11.20 -9.54
C PHE A 64 18.55 12.57 -9.10
N SER A 65 17.23 12.80 -9.18
CA SER A 65 16.63 14.08 -8.79
C SER A 65 16.29 14.11 -7.31
N ASP A 66 16.89 15.04 -6.56
CA ASP A 66 16.58 15.26 -5.14
C ASP A 66 15.09 15.59 -4.90
N VAL A 67 14.44 16.22 -5.89
CA VAL A 67 12.99 16.51 -5.86
C VAL A 67 12.17 15.23 -5.93
N GLU A 68 12.60 14.28 -6.75
CA GLU A 68 11.91 13.03 -6.96
C GLU A 68 12.20 12.05 -5.82
N LYS A 69 13.42 12.01 -5.26
CA LYS A 69 13.71 11.33 -3.97
C LYS A 69 12.87 11.90 -2.84
N SER A 70 12.67 13.22 -2.82
CA SER A 70 11.82 13.89 -1.84
C SER A 70 10.34 13.52 -2.04
N LEU A 71 9.85 13.49 -3.28
CA LEU A 71 8.48 13.11 -3.61
C LEU A 71 8.22 11.63 -3.32
N LEU A 72 9.13 10.73 -3.70
CA LEU A 72 9.10 9.30 -3.32
C LEU A 72 9.18 9.14 -1.80
N GLY A 73 10.00 9.95 -1.12
CA GLY A 73 10.07 9.98 0.34
C GLY A 73 8.77 10.46 0.98
N ILE A 74 8.09 11.45 0.40
CA ILE A 74 6.79 11.96 0.85
C ILE A 74 5.69 10.94 0.56
N LEU A 75 5.68 10.31 -0.62
CA LEU A 75 4.70 9.30 -1.02
C LEU A 75 4.88 7.99 -0.27
N ARG A 76 6.12 7.54 -0.03
CA ARG A 76 6.41 6.42 0.88
C ARG A 76 6.03 6.79 2.29
N LYS A 77 6.37 7.98 2.79
CA LYS A 77 5.84 8.44 4.08
C LYS A 77 4.32 8.43 4.10
N TRP A 78 3.61 8.90 3.08
CA TRP A 78 2.14 8.91 3.03
C TRP A 78 1.51 7.52 2.87
N ALA A 79 2.13 6.63 2.11
CA ALA A 79 1.69 5.25 1.92
C ALA A 79 2.01 4.35 3.13
N ASP A 80 3.10 4.66 3.84
CA ASP A 80 3.60 3.97 5.04
C ASP A 80 3.23 4.71 6.34
N LEU A 81 2.43 5.78 6.25
CA LEU A 81 1.76 6.45 7.38
C LEU A 81 0.50 5.66 7.80
N GLN A 82 0.53 4.33 7.71
CA GLN A 82 -0.09 3.56 8.78
C GLN A 82 0.84 3.72 9.96
N GLU A 83 0.46 4.58 10.90
CA GLU A 83 1.10 4.65 12.21
C GLU A 83 1.45 3.23 12.67
N VAL A 84 2.74 2.93 12.90
CA VAL A 84 3.15 1.60 13.35
C VAL A 84 2.59 1.42 14.75
N ILE A 85 1.47 0.71 14.84
CA ILE A 85 0.77 0.49 16.10
C ILE A 85 1.47 -0.63 16.83
N PRO A 86 1.96 -0.38 18.06
CA PRO A 86 2.58 -1.43 18.83
C PRO A 86 1.54 -2.44 19.34
N LEU A 87 1.81 -3.71 19.07
CA LEU A 87 1.14 -4.83 19.73
C LEU A 87 1.50 -4.82 21.23
N GLY A 88 0.54 -5.18 22.08
CA GLY A 88 0.78 -5.31 23.52
C GLY A 88 1.82 -6.38 23.84
N ASP A 89 2.77 -6.06 24.71
CA ASP A 89 3.98 -6.88 24.98
C ASP A 89 3.67 -8.35 25.37
N ARG A 90 2.51 -8.59 26.00
CA ARG A 90 1.99 -9.92 26.35
C ARG A 90 1.82 -10.85 25.14
N TRP A 91 1.59 -10.29 23.97
CA TRP A 91 1.20 -11.03 22.77
C TRP A 91 2.33 -11.20 21.78
N THR A 92 3.47 -10.55 21.97
CA THR A 92 4.61 -10.60 21.04
C THR A 92 5.07 -12.03 20.76
N GLY A 93 5.22 -12.38 19.47
CA GLY A 93 5.60 -13.73 19.04
C GLY A 93 4.51 -14.80 19.24
N GLY A 94 3.30 -14.39 19.64
CA GLY A 94 2.16 -15.28 19.81
C GLY A 94 1.55 -15.77 18.48
N THR A 95 0.60 -16.70 18.59
CA THR A 95 -0.13 -17.27 17.46
C THR A 95 -1.61 -17.41 17.83
N ILE A 96 -2.50 -17.05 16.90
CA ILE A 96 -3.92 -17.35 16.98
C ILE A 96 -4.16 -18.74 16.42
N ILE A 97 -4.88 -19.57 17.18
CA ILE A 97 -5.29 -20.91 16.77
C ILE A 97 -6.81 -20.90 16.56
N LEU A 98 -7.24 -20.99 15.31
CA LEU A 98 -8.64 -21.21 14.97
C LEU A 98 -8.91 -22.72 15.03
N LYS A 99 -9.53 -23.14 16.13
CA LYS A 99 -9.87 -24.54 16.37
C LYS A 99 -11.25 -24.86 15.79
N PRO A 100 -11.36 -25.76 14.80
CA PRO A 100 -12.65 -26.24 14.32
C PRO A 100 -13.44 -26.95 15.42
N GLY A 101 -14.77 -26.86 15.36
CA GLY A 101 -15.64 -27.66 16.22
C GLY A 101 -15.60 -29.17 15.88
N ASP A 102 -15.21 -29.51 14.66
CA ASP A 102 -14.95 -30.89 14.24
C ASP A 102 -13.58 -31.36 14.75
N PRO A 103 -13.51 -32.40 15.61
CA PRO A 103 -12.25 -32.93 16.12
C PRO A 103 -11.30 -33.48 15.05
N LYS A 104 -11.79 -33.79 13.85
CA LYS A 104 -10.99 -34.34 12.75
C LYS A 104 -10.31 -33.28 11.89
N ALA A 105 -10.77 -32.04 11.96
CA ALA A 105 -10.22 -30.94 11.17
C ALA A 105 -9.00 -30.33 11.87
N GLN A 106 -7.97 -30.01 11.08
CA GLN A 106 -6.76 -29.40 11.62
C GLN A 106 -7.01 -27.94 12.02
N PRO A 107 -6.48 -27.49 13.18
CA PRO A 107 -6.49 -26.09 13.55
C PRO A 107 -5.76 -25.24 12.53
N LYS A 108 -6.29 -24.05 12.27
CA LYS A 108 -5.59 -23.05 11.46
C LYS A 108 -4.83 -22.10 12.37
N GLU A 109 -3.53 -22.03 12.15
CA GLU A 109 -2.63 -21.13 12.89
C GLU A 109 -2.42 -19.83 12.10
N ILE A 110 -2.43 -18.70 12.81
CA ILE A 110 -2.22 -17.38 12.24
C ILE A 110 -1.26 -16.63 13.18
N PRO A 111 -0.09 -16.15 12.70
CA PRO A 111 0.79 -15.31 13.50
C PRO A 111 0.04 -14.10 14.05
N ILE A 112 0.20 -13.81 15.34
CA ILE A 112 -0.55 -12.74 16.01
C ILE A 112 -0.27 -11.37 15.39
N ASP A 113 0.97 -11.12 14.95
CA ASP A 113 1.37 -9.89 14.28
C ASP A 113 0.60 -9.69 12.96
N ALA A 114 0.46 -10.77 12.18
CA ALA A 114 -0.29 -10.75 10.92
C ALA A 114 -1.78 -10.53 11.14
N PHE A 115 -2.36 -11.11 12.21
CA PHE A 115 -3.74 -10.84 12.59
C PHE A 115 -3.91 -9.41 13.07
N PHE A 116 -3.05 -8.94 13.98
CA PHE A 116 -3.10 -7.60 14.54
C PHE A 116 -2.97 -6.53 13.46
N HIS A 117 -2.04 -6.70 12.52
CA HIS A 117 -1.93 -5.81 11.37
C HIS A 117 -3.24 -5.72 10.56
N LYS A 118 -3.99 -6.82 10.40
CA LYS A 118 -5.32 -6.78 9.76
C LYS A 118 -6.35 -6.01 10.58
N ILE A 119 -6.31 -6.11 11.91
CA ILE A 119 -7.17 -5.33 12.81
C ILE A 119 -6.86 -3.83 12.70
N VAL A 120 -5.58 -3.47 12.66
CA VAL A 120 -5.12 -2.09 12.44
C VAL A 120 -5.59 -1.56 11.09
N MET A 121 -5.40 -2.31 10.00
CA MET A 121 -5.89 -1.92 8.68
C MET A 121 -7.40 -1.72 8.63
N LEU A 122 -8.17 -2.55 9.33
CA LEU A 122 -9.62 -2.41 9.42
C LEU A 122 -10.00 -1.10 10.12
N ARG A 123 -9.37 -0.79 11.25
CA ARG A 123 -9.56 0.47 11.97
C ARG A 123 -9.31 1.67 11.07
N ASP A 124 -8.19 1.67 10.36
CA ASP A 124 -7.80 2.80 9.52
C ASP A 124 -8.76 3.00 8.35
N ARG A 125 -9.30 1.91 7.78
CA ARG A 125 -10.36 1.98 6.75
C ARG A 125 -11.66 2.56 7.28
N LEU A 126 -12.07 2.21 8.50
CA LEU A 126 -13.26 2.80 9.13
C LEU A 126 -13.07 4.30 9.37
N ARG A 127 -11.87 4.71 9.80
CA ARG A 127 -11.53 6.13 9.99
C ARG A 127 -11.60 6.90 8.68
N VAL A 128 -11.06 6.35 7.59
CA VAL A 128 -11.14 6.98 6.27
C VAL A 128 -12.60 7.06 5.78
N LEU A 129 -13.39 6.00 5.99
CA LEU A 129 -14.81 5.99 5.64
C LEU A 129 -15.58 7.10 6.36
N GLU A 130 -15.35 7.27 7.66
CA GLU A 130 -15.97 8.33 8.46
C GLU A 130 -15.61 9.72 7.94
N GLN A 131 -14.33 9.94 7.59
CA GLN A 131 -13.87 11.20 6.99
C GLN A 131 -14.57 11.48 5.65
N GLN A 132 -14.67 10.46 4.78
CA GLN A 132 -15.34 10.58 3.50
C GLN A 132 -16.81 10.98 3.66
N ILE A 133 -17.53 10.36 4.60
CA ILE A 133 -18.92 10.69 4.91
C ILE A 133 -19.05 12.13 5.40
N ASN A 134 -18.16 12.56 6.30
CA ASN A 134 -18.16 13.92 6.82
C ASN A 134 -17.97 14.98 5.70
N SER A 135 -17.06 14.71 4.77
CA SER A 135 -16.76 15.60 3.63
C SER A 135 -17.72 15.44 2.44
N HIS A 136 -18.68 14.51 2.49
CA HIS A 136 -19.51 14.21 1.33
C HIS A 136 -20.45 15.39 0.98
N ALA A 137 -20.35 15.90 -0.25
CA ALA A 137 -21.07 17.11 -0.67
C ALA A 137 -22.59 16.92 -0.84
N ALA A 138 -23.01 15.71 -1.22
CA ALA A 138 -24.42 15.41 -1.50
C ALA A 138 -25.21 14.87 -0.29
N LEU A 139 -24.55 14.55 0.83
CA LEU A 139 -25.24 14.04 2.02
C LEU A 139 -25.73 15.22 2.87
N LYS A 140 -26.99 15.14 3.33
CA LYS A 140 -27.52 16.08 4.32
C LYS A 140 -26.89 15.80 5.69
N ASP A 141 -26.90 16.79 6.57
CA ASP A 141 -26.31 16.66 7.90
C ASP A 141 -26.95 15.53 8.72
N GLU A 142 -28.27 15.34 8.60
CA GLU A 142 -28.98 14.23 9.26
C GLU A 142 -28.49 12.85 8.79
N ASP A 143 -28.30 12.68 7.48
CA ASP A 143 -27.80 11.42 6.91
C ASP A 143 -26.35 11.15 7.36
N LYS A 144 -25.52 12.20 7.43
CA LYS A 144 -24.15 12.11 7.94
C LYS A 144 -24.13 11.65 9.39
N VAL A 145 -24.97 12.25 10.24
CA VAL A 145 -25.07 11.88 11.66
C VAL A 145 -25.51 10.43 11.82
N ASN A 146 -26.52 9.99 11.07
CA ASN A 146 -27.01 8.60 11.13
C ASN A 146 -25.91 7.58 10.74
N LEU A 147 -25.16 7.87 9.68
CA LEU A 147 -24.05 7.01 9.24
C LEU A 147 -22.88 7.01 10.23
N GLN A 148 -22.54 8.18 10.78
CA GLN A 148 -21.51 8.30 11.82
C GLN A 148 -21.88 7.50 13.07
N GLN A 149 -23.14 7.55 13.53
CA GLN A 149 -23.61 6.71 14.63
C GLN A 149 -23.45 5.22 14.33
N TYR A 150 -23.75 4.80 13.09
CA TYR A 150 -23.57 3.40 12.69
C TYR A 150 -22.09 2.99 12.72
N ILE A 151 -21.19 3.85 12.23
CA ILE A 151 -19.73 3.66 12.33
C ILE A 151 -19.29 3.55 13.80
N THR A 152 -19.80 4.40 14.69
CA THR A 152 -19.51 4.32 16.13
C THR A 152 -19.96 2.99 16.74
N ARG A 153 -21.10 2.43 16.32
CA ARG A 153 -21.53 1.09 16.74
C ARG A 153 -20.59 0.00 16.20
N ILE A 154 -20.09 0.12 14.97
CA ILE A 154 -19.06 -0.80 14.43
C ILE A 154 -17.78 -0.72 15.28
N TYR A 155 -17.33 0.47 15.65
CA TYR A 155 -16.19 0.61 16.58
C TYR A 155 -16.47 -0.07 17.93
N GLY A 156 -17.71 0.01 18.43
CA GLY A 156 -18.15 -0.69 19.63
C GLY A 156 -17.98 -2.22 19.56
N THR A 157 -18.35 -2.85 18.44
CA THR A 157 -18.22 -4.31 18.29
C THR A 157 -16.77 -4.79 18.20
N LEU A 158 -15.86 -3.90 17.79
CA LEU A 158 -14.43 -4.21 17.66
C LEU A 158 -13.65 -4.04 18.98
N THR A 159 -14.28 -3.47 20.03
CA THR A 159 -13.63 -3.25 21.34
C THR A 159 -13.09 -4.53 21.98
N THR A 160 -13.63 -5.70 21.62
CA THR A 160 -13.09 -7.01 22.06
C THR A 160 -11.61 -7.18 21.69
N PHE A 161 -11.15 -6.57 20.60
CA PHE A 161 -9.75 -6.64 20.16
C PHE A 161 -8.84 -5.62 20.85
N ASN A 162 -9.35 -4.75 21.72
CA ASN A 162 -8.56 -3.73 22.42
C ASN A 162 -7.42 -4.32 23.26
N VAL A 163 -7.57 -5.58 23.71
CA VAL A 163 -6.54 -6.30 24.46
C VAL A 163 -5.22 -6.48 23.68
N LEU A 164 -5.26 -6.37 22.35
CA LEU A 164 -4.09 -6.49 21.49
C LEU A 164 -3.27 -5.20 21.40
N PHE A 165 -3.86 -4.04 21.70
CA PHE A 165 -3.18 -2.74 21.57
C PHE A 165 -2.34 -2.45 22.81
N LYS A 166 -1.10 -1.99 22.62
CA LYS A 166 -0.24 -1.53 23.72
C LYS A 166 -0.72 -0.20 24.30
N ASN A 167 -1.11 0.74 23.44
CA ASN A 167 -1.50 2.09 23.84
C ASN A 167 -3.02 2.25 23.79
N LYS A 168 -3.59 2.97 24.78
CA LYS A 168 -5.03 3.23 24.84
C LYS A 168 -5.53 4.13 23.71
N ASP A 169 -4.72 5.07 23.25
CA ASP A 169 -5.10 6.01 22.19
C ASP A 169 -5.33 5.32 20.84
N HIS A 170 -4.85 4.10 20.69
CA HIS A 170 -5.01 3.30 19.48
C HIS A 170 -6.21 2.35 19.52
N GLN A 171 -6.85 2.22 20.68
CA GLN A 171 -7.97 1.31 20.90
C GLN A 171 -9.24 1.79 20.20
N PHE A 172 -10.10 0.83 19.88
CA PHE A 172 -11.44 1.11 19.41
C PHE A 172 -12.28 1.73 20.54
N VAL A 173 -13.01 2.79 20.22
CA VAL A 173 -13.94 3.45 21.14
C VAL A 173 -15.32 3.47 20.49
N GLY A 174 -16.27 2.75 21.08
CA GLY A 174 -17.68 2.79 20.69
C GLY A 174 -18.52 3.69 21.57
N GLU A 175 -19.85 3.61 21.41
CA GLU A 175 -20.78 4.22 22.35
C GLU A 175 -20.54 3.63 23.75
N LYS A 176 -20.27 4.51 24.72
CA LYS A 176 -20.25 4.11 26.13
C LYS A 176 -21.68 3.75 26.49
N GLY A 177 -21.96 2.45 26.60
CA GLY A 177 -23.19 1.99 27.22
C GLY A 177 -23.27 2.62 28.61
N LYS A 178 -24.35 3.35 28.89
CA LYS A 178 -24.74 3.62 30.27
C LYS A 178 -24.92 2.23 30.90
N GLN A 179 -24.02 1.86 31.81
CA GLN A 179 -24.26 0.71 32.67
C GLN A 179 -25.45 1.09 33.55
N ASP A 180 -26.54 0.32 33.42
CA ASP A 180 -27.56 0.23 34.46
C ASP A 180 -27.00 -0.52 35.68
#